data_AF-A0A1R2C4K2-F1
#
_entry.id   AF-A0A1R2C4K2-F1
#
_cell.length_a   1.000
_cell.length_b   1.000
_cell.length_c   1.000
_cell.angle_alpha   90.00
_cell.angle_beta   90.00
_cell.angle_gamma   90.00
#
_symmetry.space_group_name_H-M   'P 1'
#
loop_
_entity.id
_entity.type
_entity.pdbx_description
1 polymer ?
#
loop_
_entity_poly.entity_id
_entity_poly.type
_entity_poly.pdbx_seq_one_letter_code
_entity_poly.pdbx_strand_id
1 'polypeptide(L)'
;MNEFSELYLGTHIGQALLETLDKYYETGEISSEIKNMFIYCFEESLIKVMEEECKNMCSIKGHLDTYQNVDNVWKFWVRGAFISGETLGATVPMLKIVAVSEDHKNAEMNKGKPYKKQKVSEID
;
A
#
# COMPACT_ATOMS: atom_id res chain seq x y z
N MET A 1 -3.72 -14.35 15.94
CA MET A 1 -3.42 -14.44 14.49
C MET A 1 -3.55 -13.01 14.02
N ASN A 2 -2.42 -12.31 13.95
CA ASN A 2 -2.45 -10.87 13.76
C ASN A 2 -3.02 -10.58 12.38
N GLU A 3 -4.12 -9.82 12.32
CA GLU A 3 -4.72 -9.28 11.09
C GLU A 3 -3.85 -8.15 10.50
N PHE A 4 -2.53 -8.30 10.51
CA PHE A 4 -1.69 -7.41 9.74
C PHE A 4 -1.90 -7.77 8.28
N SER A 5 -2.42 -6.78 7.57
CA SER A 5 -2.81 -6.87 6.19
C SER A 5 -1.69 -7.49 5.34
N GLU A 6 -2.03 -8.51 4.54
CA GLU A 6 -1.20 -9.05 3.44
C GLU A 6 -0.81 -7.98 2.38
N LEU A 7 -1.06 -6.69 2.66
CA LEU A 7 -0.71 -5.54 1.84
C LEU A 7 0.73 -5.61 1.35
N TYR A 8 1.67 -5.86 2.25
CA TYR A 8 3.09 -5.88 1.90
C TYR A 8 3.52 -7.16 1.19
N LEU A 9 2.78 -8.27 1.35
CA LEU A 9 2.97 -9.46 0.55
C LEU A 9 2.60 -9.23 -0.92
N GLY A 10 1.69 -8.30 -1.20
CA GLY A 10 1.35 -7.85 -2.55
C GLY A 10 2.41 -6.97 -3.21
N THR A 11 3.50 -6.59 -2.52
CA THR A 11 4.62 -5.85 -3.12
C THR A 11 5.51 -6.77 -3.92
N HIS A 12 6.34 -6.21 -4.81
CA HIS A 12 7.28 -7.01 -5.62
C HIS A 12 8.22 -7.89 -4.77
N ILE A 13 8.71 -7.37 -3.64
CA ILE A 13 9.57 -8.14 -2.74
C ILE A 13 8.78 -9.25 -2.01
N GLY A 14 7.54 -8.96 -1.59
CA GLY A 14 6.65 -9.95 -0.98
C GLY A 14 6.28 -11.07 -1.95
N GLN A 15 5.93 -10.74 -3.19
CA GLN A 15 5.63 -11.72 -4.23
C GLN A 15 6.86 -12.60 -4.56
N ALA A 16 8.04 -12.01 -4.71
CA ALA A 16 9.27 -12.77 -4.96
C ALA A 16 9.59 -13.76 -3.81
N LEU A 17 9.34 -13.35 -2.55
CA LEU A 17 9.46 -14.23 -1.40
C LEU A 17 8.44 -15.38 -1.48
N LEU A 18 7.17 -15.08 -1.72
CA LEU A 18 6.10 -16.08 -1.81
C LEU A 18 6.38 -17.09 -2.92
N GLU A 19 6.72 -16.64 -4.12
CA GLU A 19 7.08 -17.49 -5.27
C GLU A 19 8.24 -18.43 -4.92
N THR A 20 9.25 -17.92 -4.21
CA THR A 20 10.40 -18.73 -3.78
C THR A 20 9.99 -19.78 -2.75
N LEU A 21 9.20 -19.39 -1.73
CA LEU A 21 8.71 -20.30 -0.71
C LEU A 21 7.75 -21.35 -1.28
N ASP A 22 6.91 -20.97 -2.23
CA ASP A 22 6.01 -21.89 -2.95
C ASP A 22 6.80 -22.97 -3.68
N LYS A 23 7.88 -22.59 -4.37
CA LYS A 23 8.75 -23.56 -5.03
C LYS A 23 9.34 -24.58 -4.05
N TYR A 24 9.84 -24.13 -2.89
CA TYR A 24 10.41 -25.02 -1.86
C TYR A 24 9.34 -25.90 -1.20
N TYR A 25 8.11 -25.41 -1.09
CA TYR A 25 6.99 -26.17 -0.57
C TYR A 25 6.55 -27.25 -1.56
N GLU A 26 6.45 -26.92 -2.85
CA GLU A 26 6.09 -27.85 -3.92
C GLU A 26 7.12 -28.98 -4.10
N THR A 27 8.40 -28.71 -3.91
CA THR A 27 9.48 -29.73 -3.93
C THR A 27 9.50 -30.59 -2.66
N GLY A 28 8.73 -30.24 -1.64
CA GLY A 28 8.70 -30.92 -0.34
C GLY A 28 9.93 -30.62 0.54
N GLU A 29 10.72 -29.61 0.19
CA GLU A 29 11.91 -29.21 0.96
C GLU A 29 11.54 -28.45 2.24
N ILE A 30 10.40 -27.75 2.26
CA ILE A 30 9.84 -27.11 3.45
C ILE A 30 8.40 -27.54 3.71
N SER A 31 8.00 -27.56 4.98
CA SER A 31 6.61 -27.78 5.37
C SER A 31 5.80 -26.49 5.30
N SER A 32 4.46 -26.61 5.34
CA SER A 32 3.57 -25.44 5.34
C SER A 32 3.80 -24.56 6.57
N GLU A 33 4.14 -25.14 7.72
CA GLU A 33 4.41 -24.43 8.95
C GLU A 33 5.67 -23.56 8.83
N ILE A 34 6.73 -24.08 8.21
CA ILE A 34 7.97 -23.34 7.97
C ILE A 34 7.73 -22.19 6.99
N LYS A 35 6.99 -22.44 5.91
CA LYS A 35 6.60 -21.40 4.95
C LYS A 35 5.88 -20.23 5.66
N ASN A 36 4.87 -20.55 6.46
CA ASN A 36 4.11 -19.54 7.20
C ASN A 36 4.98 -18.79 8.21
N MET A 37 5.96 -19.46 8.82
CA MET A 37 6.94 -18.81 9.71
C MET A 37 7.78 -17.77 8.96
N PHE A 38 8.25 -18.06 7.74
CA PHE A 38 9.00 -17.08 6.94
C PHE A 38 8.15 -15.87 6.56
N ILE A 39 6.89 -16.10 6.17
CA ILE A 39 5.95 -15.03 5.85
C ILE A 39 5.76 -14.11 7.07
N TYR A 40 5.49 -14.68 8.24
CA TYR A 40 5.36 -13.92 9.48
C TYR A 40 6.63 -13.12 9.81
N CYS A 41 7.81 -13.74 9.71
CA CYS A 41 9.07 -13.04 9.95
C CYS A 41 9.30 -11.89 8.96
N PHE A 42 8.89 -12.06 7.70
CA PHE A 42 8.98 -11.00 6.70
C PHE A 42 8.08 -9.81 7.07
N GLU A 43 6.82 -10.04 7.41
CA GLU A 43 5.89 -8.98 7.78
C GLU A 43 6.37 -8.16 8.98
N GLU A 44 6.78 -8.84 10.05
CA GLU A 44 7.29 -8.19 11.27
C GLU A 44 8.57 -7.39 11.00
N SER A 45 9.51 -7.99 10.24
CA SER A 45 10.79 -7.32 9.94
C SER A 45 10.62 -6.12 9.02
N LEU A 46 9.69 -6.18 8.07
CA LEU A 46 9.45 -5.07 7.14
C LEU A 46 8.84 -3.86 7.85
N ILE A 47 7.82 -4.06 8.68
CA ILE A 47 7.20 -2.99 9.45
C ILE A 47 8.25 -2.30 10.32
N LYS A 48 9.04 -3.09 11.06
CA LYS A 48 10.12 -2.58 11.89
C LYS A 48 11.12 -1.72 11.11
N VAL A 49 11.58 -2.19 9.95
CA VAL A 49 12.52 -1.43 9.11
C VAL A 49 11.88 -0.15 8.57
N MET A 50 10.60 -0.18 8.18
CA MET A 50 9.89 1.02 7.73
C MET A 50 9.79 2.07 8.84
N GLU A 51 9.54 1.67 10.08
CA GLU A 51 9.46 2.59 11.22
C GLU A 51 10.82 3.18 11.62
N GLU A 52 11.87 2.34 11.64
CA GLU A 52 13.19 2.75 12.15
C GLU A 52 14.01 3.53 11.10
N GLU A 53 13.95 3.11 9.83
CA GLU A 53 14.88 3.56 8.78
C GLU A 53 14.24 4.50 7.73
N CYS A 54 12.93 4.40 7.47
CA CYS A 54 12.29 5.16 6.38
C CYS A 54 11.82 6.54 6.83
N LYS A 55 12.76 7.49 6.99
CA LYS A 55 12.49 8.86 7.46
C LYS A 55 12.13 9.86 6.35
N ASN A 56 12.32 9.48 5.09
CA ASN A 56 12.14 10.37 3.96
C ASN A 56 10.65 10.62 3.70
N MET A 57 10.28 11.89 3.49
CA MET A 57 8.91 12.26 3.16
C MET A 57 8.73 12.38 1.64
N CYS A 58 7.59 11.93 1.13
CA CYS A 58 7.17 12.16 -0.25
C CYS A 58 5.84 12.91 -0.30
N SER A 59 5.61 13.63 -1.40
CA SER A 59 4.37 14.33 -1.71
C SER A 59 3.76 13.77 -2.99
N ILE A 60 2.45 13.63 -2.99
CA ILE A 60 1.68 13.14 -4.15
C ILE A 60 0.67 14.23 -4.50
N LYS A 61 0.68 14.67 -5.77
CA LYS A 61 -0.28 15.64 -6.31
C LYS A 61 -0.92 15.05 -7.56
N GLY A 62 -2.23 15.18 -7.71
CA GLY A 62 -2.94 14.68 -8.88
C GLY A 62 -4.45 14.83 -8.75
N HIS A 63 -5.18 14.29 -9.72
CA HIS A 63 -6.63 14.32 -9.71
C HIS A 63 -7.20 13.03 -9.11
N LEU A 64 -7.92 13.13 -7.99
CA LEU A 64 -8.62 11.98 -7.42
C LEU A 64 -9.72 11.50 -8.39
N ASP A 65 -9.62 10.26 -8.84
CA ASP A 65 -10.58 9.64 -9.75
C ASP A 65 -11.73 8.98 -8.99
N THR A 66 -11.38 8.07 -8.07
CA THR A 66 -12.32 7.41 -7.18
C THR A 66 -11.63 7.02 -5.87
N TYR A 67 -12.42 6.75 -4.83
CA TYR A 67 -11.95 6.27 -3.54
C TYR A 67 -12.90 5.23 -2.95
N GLN A 68 -12.37 4.38 -2.08
CA GLN A 68 -13.13 3.39 -1.32
C GLN A 68 -12.57 3.32 0.10
N ASN A 69 -13.45 3.19 1.09
CA ASN A 69 -13.08 2.79 2.44
C ASN A 69 -14.01 1.64 2.85
N VAL A 70 -13.42 0.47 3.11
CA VAL A 70 -14.10 -0.73 3.61
C VAL A 70 -13.16 -1.37 4.62
N ASP A 71 -13.68 -1.70 5.81
CA ASP A 71 -12.94 -2.36 6.89
C ASP A 71 -11.61 -1.67 7.25
N ASN A 72 -11.62 -0.33 7.31
CA ASN A 72 -10.45 0.52 7.61
C ASN A 72 -9.32 0.43 6.58
N VAL A 73 -9.62 -0.09 5.38
CA VAL A 73 -8.73 -0.08 4.23
C VAL A 73 -9.18 1.01 3.27
N TRP A 74 -8.37 2.06 3.19
CA TRP A 74 -8.53 3.11 2.20
C TRP A 74 -7.89 2.72 0.88
N LYS A 75 -8.61 2.94 -0.20
CA LYS A 75 -8.11 2.79 -1.58
C LYS A 75 -8.40 4.08 -2.34
N PHE A 76 -7.39 4.66 -2.96
CA PHE A 76 -7.51 5.84 -3.80
C PHE A 76 -6.96 5.56 -5.19
N TRP A 77 -7.63 6.07 -6.20
CA TRP A 77 -7.17 6.07 -7.59
C TRP A 77 -6.93 7.52 -7.99
N VAL A 78 -5.67 7.90 -8.26
CA VAL A 78 -5.27 9.26 -8.63
C VAL A 78 -4.77 9.30 -10.08
N ARG A 79 -5.46 10.06 -10.94
CA ARG A 79 -5.07 10.30 -12.34
C ARG A 79 -4.04 11.42 -12.45
N GLY A 80 -3.08 11.24 -13.35
CA GLY A 80 -2.00 12.21 -13.61
C GLY A 80 -1.21 12.56 -12.34
N ALA A 81 -0.84 11.55 -11.56
CA ALA A 81 -0.20 11.76 -10.28
C ALA A 81 1.28 12.13 -10.46
N PHE A 82 1.68 13.27 -9.90
CA PHE A 82 3.06 13.66 -9.71
C PHE A 82 3.51 13.30 -8.29
N ILE A 83 4.51 12.44 -8.19
CA ILE A 83 5.13 11.97 -6.96
C ILE A 83 6.48 12.67 -6.84
N SER A 84 6.70 13.39 -5.75
CA SER A 84 7.96 14.09 -5.47
C SER A 84 8.50 13.73 -4.09
N GLY A 85 9.77 13.34 -4.01
CA GLY A 85 10.55 13.20 -2.78
C GLY A 85 11.80 14.09 -2.80
N GLU A 86 12.72 13.88 -1.87
CA GLU A 86 13.95 14.69 -1.76
C GLU A 86 14.83 14.66 -3.00
N THR A 87 14.96 13.50 -3.65
CA THR A 87 15.88 13.29 -4.79
C THR A 87 15.18 12.85 -6.06
N LEU A 88 13.84 12.73 -6.04
CA LEU A 88 13.09 12.12 -7.15
C LEU A 88 11.78 12.86 -7.41
N GLY A 89 11.45 13.05 -8.69
CA GLY A 89 10.16 13.51 -9.17
C GLY A 89 9.71 12.68 -10.36
N ALA A 90 8.53 12.05 -10.27
CA ALA A 90 7.99 11.20 -11.32
C ALA A 90 6.50 11.47 -11.53
N THR A 91 6.08 11.54 -12.80
CA THR A 91 4.67 11.61 -13.18
C THR A 91 4.21 10.24 -13.65
N VAL A 92 3.08 9.76 -13.12
CA VAL A 92 2.42 8.53 -13.55
C VAL A 92 1.00 8.82 -14.03
N PRO A 93 0.53 8.19 -15.12
CA PRO A 93 -0.83 8.42 -15.63
C PRO A 93 -1.92 8.04 -14.62
N MET A 94 -1.67 6.98 -13.83
CA MET A 94 -2.61 6.42 -12.88
C MET A 94 -1.85 5.85 -11.68
N LEU A 95 -2.21 6.28 -10.48
CA LEU A 95 -1.66 5.79 -9.22
C LEU A 95 -2.77 5.19 -8.35
N LYS A 96 -2.58 3.97 -7.86
CA LYS A 96 -3.43 3.36 -6.83
C LYS A 96 -2.72 3.43 -5.49
N ILE A 97 -3.36 4.00 -4.49
CA ILE A 97 -2.87 4.07 -3.11
C ILE A 97 -3.75 3.16 -2.27
N VAL A 98 -3.14 2.26 -1.49
CA VAL A 98 -3.84 1.44 -0.50
C VAL A 98 -3.22 1.76 0.86
N ALA A 99 -4.05 2.12 1.82
CA ALA A 99 -3.62 2.49 3.17
C ALA A 99 -4.50 1.79 4.20
N VAL A 100 -3.88 1.25 5.24
CA VAL A 100 -4.55 0.55 6.34
C VAL A 100 -4.27 1.34 7.62
N SER A 101 -5.28 1.55 8.46
CA SER A 101 -5.10 2.19 9.77
C SER A 101 -5.22 1.17 10.89
N GLU A 102 -4.28 1.18 11.83
CA GLU A 102 -4.36 0.39 13.08
C GLU A 102 -5.39 0.97 14.06
N ASP A 103 -5.62 2.29 14.01
CA ASP A 103 -6.52 2.99 14.92
C ASP A 103 -7.94 3.16 14.35
N HIS A 104 -8.90 2.42 14.88
CA HIS A 104 -10.34 2.65 14.64
C HIS A 104 -10.81 4.08 15.01
N LYS A 105 -10.03 4.84 15.79
CA LYS A 105 -10.36 6.21 16.23
C LYS A 105 -9.82 7.31 15.31
N ASN A 106 -8.70 7.06 14.62
CA ASN A 106 -8.07 8.02 13.69
C ASN A 106 -8.53 7.82 12.23
N ALA A 107 -9.18 6.69 11.93
CA ALA A 107 -9.86 6.45 10.64
C ALA A 107 -10.99 7.46 10.38
N GLU A 108 -11.50 8.15 11.41
CA GLU A 108 -12.30 9.38 11.27
C GLU A 108 -11.43 10.59 10.91
N MET A 109 -10.50 10.44 9.95
CA MET A 109 -9.80 11.57 9.37
C MET A 109 -10.79 12.42 8.59
N ASN A 110 -11.27 13.48 9.26
CA ASN A 110 -12.07 14.58 8.75
C ASN A 110 -13.31 14.16 7.95
N LYS A 111 -14.51 14.51 8.47
CA LYS A 111 -15.71 14.75 7.64
C LYS A 111 -15.50 15.97 6.72
N GLY A 112 -14.35 16.05 6.06
CA GLY A 112 -14.09 16.95 4.95
C GLY A 112 -15.16 16.69 3.91
N LYS A 113 -15.69 17.79 3.35
CA LYS A 113 -16.78 17.76 2.39
C LYS A 113 -16.48 16.70 1.32
N PRO A 114 -17.46 15.87 0.92
CA PRO A 114 -17.26 14.87 -0.12
C PRO A 114 -16.61 15.53 -1.33
N TYR A 115 -15.60 14.87 -1.91
CA TYR A 115 -14.92 15.35 -3.09
C TYR A 115 -15.96 15.70 -4.16
N LYS A 116 -16.10 17.00 -4.45
CA LYS A 116 -16.96 17.48 -5.53
C LYS A 116 -16.14 17.39 -6.80
N LYS A 117 -16.54 16.53 -7.74
CA LYS A 117 -16.02 16.56 -9.12
C LYS A 117 -16.10 18.02 -9.61
N GLN A 118 -14.95 18.64 -9.86
CA GLN A 118 -14.95 19.93 -10.55
C GLN A 118 -15.46 19.66 -11.97
N LYS A 119 -16.48 20.40 -12.40
CA LYS A 119 -16.92 20.37 -13.80
C LYS A 119 -15.71 20.75 -14.65
N VAL A 120 -15.33 19.86 -15.57
CA VAL A 120 -14.39 20.20 -16.63
C VAL A 120 -15.07 21.31 -17.43
N SER A 121 -14.53 22.52 -17.38
CA SER A 121 -14.95 23.59 -18.30
C SER A 121 -14.59 23.12 -19.70
N GLU A 122 -15.61 23.00 -20.57
CA GLU A 122 -15.42 22.83 -22.00
C GLU A 122 -14.48 23.95 -22.47
N ILE A 123 -13.38 23.54 -23.10
CA ILE A 123 -12.44 24.46 -23.73
C ILE A 123 -13.10 24.85 -25.05
N ASP A 124 -13.48 26.12 -25.19
CA ASP A 124 -13.91 26.74 -26.46
C ASP A 124 -12.76 26.71 -27.50
#